data_AF-A0A382IJZ2-F1
#
_entry.id   AF-A0A382IJZ2-F1
#
_cell.length_a   1.000
_cell.length_b   1.000
_cell.length_c   1.000
_cell.angle_alpha   90.00
_cell.angle_beta   90.00
_cell.angle_gamma   90.00
#
_symmetry.space_group_name_H-M   'P 1'
#
loop_
_entity.id
_entity.type
_entity.pdbx_description
1 polymer ?
#
loop_
_entity_poly.entity_id
_entity_poly.type
_entity_poly.pdbx_seq_one_letter_code
_entity_poly.pdbx_strand_id
1 'polypeptide(L)'
;MEQGIVSLTNSGDVLFMMLGAVMVFAMHGGFAFLEVGTVRKKNQVNALAKILVDFSVSTIIYFSIGYAIAYGIYFFQPAKILVGENQGYELVHFFFLLTFAAAIPAIISGGIAERSKFWTQALAGAIFVALIYPLFEGMVWGRINFLGQDDSWLARISGGIPFHDYAGSVVVHSMGGW
;
A
#
# COMPACT_ATOMS: atom_id res chain seq x y z
N MET A 1 15.62 4.35 -33.37
CA MET A 1 14.79 3.12 -33.32
C MET A 1 14.74 2.58 -31.90
N GLU A 2 15.89 2.34 -31.27
CA GLU A 2 16.00 1.84 -29.89
C GLU A 2 15.32 2.73 -28.83
N GLN A 3 15.55 4.04 -28.85
CA GLN A 3 14.87 4.99 -27.95
C GLN A 3 13.33 4.98 -28.10
N GLY A 4 12.82 4.75 -29.32
CA GLY A 4 11.38 4.68 -29.57
C GLY A 4 10.75 3.42 -28.98
N ILE A 5 11.47 2.29 -29.03
CA ILE A 5 11.02 1.02 -28.43
C ILE A 5 11.01 1.15 -26.91
N VAL A 6 12.09 1.67 -26.30
CA VAL A 6 12.17 1.89 -24.84
C VAL A 6 11.06 2.80 -24.36
N SER A 7 10.81 3.91 -25.06
CA SER A 7 9.71 4.81 -24.71
C SER A 7 8.34 4.12 -24.78
N LEU A 8 8.12 3.23 -25.76
CA LEU A 8 6.86 2.52 -25.89
C LEU A 8 6.66 1.49 -24.79
N THR A 9 7.71 0.77 -24.41
CA THR A 9 7.70 -0.17 -23.28
C THR A 9 7.37 0.55 -21.99
N ASN A 10 8.08 1.64 -21.67
CA ASN A 10 7.83 2.44 -20.47
C ASN A 10 6.37 2.94 -20.43
N SER A 11 5.82 3.40 -21.56
CA SER A 11 4.44 3.86 -21.63
C SER A 11 3.44 2.73 -21.39
N GLY A 12 3.72 1.54 -21.91
CA GLY A 12 2.92 0.34 -21.71
C GLY A 12 2.90 -0.10 -20.25
N ASP A 13 4.07 -0.13 -19.60
CA ASP A 13 4.21 -0.52 -18.19
C ASP A 13 3.49 0.47 -17.25
N VAL A 14 3.65 1.77 -17.49
CA VAL A 14 2.94 2.83 -16.77
C VAL A 14 1.43 2.67 -16.93
N LEU A 15 0.94 2.44 -18.15
CA LEU A 15 -0.49 2.25 -18.41
C LEU A 15 -1.03 1.02 -17.67
N PHE A 16 -0.33 -0.11 -17.78
CA PHE A 16 -0.75 -1.37 -17.14
C PHE A 16 -0.81 -1.21 -15.62
N MET A 17 0.23 -0.64 -15.02
CA MET A 17 0.27 -0.41 -13.59
C MET A 17 -0.81 0.59 -13.13
N MET A 18 -1.06 1.66 -13.88
CA MET A 18 -2.09 2.63 -13.55
C MET A 18 -3.49 2.02 -13.58
N LEU A 19 -3.79 1.18 -14.58
CA LEU A 19 -5.06 0.43 -14.62
C LEU A 19 -5.21 -0.48 -13.40
N GLY A 20 -4.14 -1.20 -13.03
CA GLY A 20 -4.09 -1.99 -11.80
C GLY A 20 -4.36 -1.15 -10.56
N ALA A 21 -3.68 0.01 -10.42
CA ALA A 21 -3.83 0.90 -9.27
C ALA A 21 -5.26 1.44 -9.13
N VAL A 22 -5.91 1.80 -10.24
CA VAL A 22 -7.32 2.24 -10.23
C VAL A 22 -8.25 1.11 -9.79
N MET A 23 -7.99 -0.14 -10.22
CA MET A 23 -8.79 -1.29 -9.79
C MET A 23 -8.61 -1.60 -8.30
N VAL A 24 -7.39 -1.54 -7.77
CA VAL A 24 -7.13 -1.73 -6.34
C VAL A 24 -7.68 -0.57 -5.51
N PHE A 25 -7.60 0.67 -6.02
CA PHE A 25 -8.29 1.81 -5.41
C PHE A 25 -9.81 1.55 -5.29
N ALA A 26 -10.45 1.03 -6.36
CA ALA A 26 -11.88 0.70 -6.33
C ALA A 26 -12.26 -0.33 -5.26
N MET A 27 -11.33 -1.21 -4.83
CA MET A 27 -11.56 -2.15 -3.72
C MET A 27 -11.88 -1.45 -2.39
N HIS A 28 -11.50 -0.19 -2.20
CA HIS A 28 -11.84 0.58 -1.00
C HIS A 28 -13.33 0.90 -0.93
N GLY A 29 -13.99 1.09 -2.09
CA GLY A 29 -15.45 1.10 -2.16
C GLY A 29 -16.05 -0.25 -1.76
N GLY A 30 -15.39 -1.35 -2.13
CA GLY A 30 -15.74 -2.70 -1.70
C GLY A 30 -15.66 -2.88 -0.18
N PHE A 31 -14.56 -2.45 0.45
CA PHE A 31 -14.41 -2.45 1.92
C PHE A 31 -15.49 -1.61 2.59
N ALA A 32 -15.78 -0.41 2.05
CA ALA A 32 -16.85 0.44 2.56
C ALA A 32 -18.21 -0.27 2.53
N PHE A 33 -18.57 -0.91 1.42
CA PHE A 33 -19.86 -1.60 1.32
C PHE A 33 -19.93 -2.86 2.17
N LEU A 34 -18.82 -3.61 2.30
CA LEU A 34 -18.75 -4.77 3.17
C LEU A 34 -18.90 -4.37 4.65
N GLU A 35 -18.21 -3.33 5.11
CA GLU A 35 -18.30 -2.87 6.50
C GLU A 35 -19.68 -2.28 6.80
N VAL A 36 -20.21 -1.41 5.92
CA VAL A 36 -21.56 -0.83 6.07
C VAL A 36 -22.65 -1.91 6.06
N GLY A 37 -22.45 -2.98 5.28
CA GLY A 37 -23.38 -4.11 5.19
C GLY A 37 -23.36 -5.03 6.40
N THR A 38 -22.25 -5.10 7.13
CA THR A 38 -22.09 -6.00 8.30
C THR A 38 -22.43 -5.34 9.63
N VAL A 39 -22.50 -4.01 9.70
CA VAL A 39 -22.85 -3.28 10.92
C VAL A 39 -24.36 -2.99 11.05
N ARG A 40 -24.82 -2.73 12.28
CA ARG A 40 -26.20 -2.29 12.53
C ARG A 40 -26.48 -0.93 11.88
N LYS A 41 -27.73 -0.72 11.43
CA LYS A 41 -28.20 0.52 10.78
C LYS A 41 -27.76 1.81 11.48
N LYS A 42 -27.79 1.85 12.81
CA LYS A 42 -27.37 3.01 13.61
C LYS A 42 -25.89 3.37 13.47
N ASN A 43 -25.04 2.44 13.04
CA ASN A 43 -23.59 2.58 12.93
C ASN A 43 -23.10 2.75 11.49
N GLN A 44 -23.98 2.64 10.48
CA GLN A 44 -23.60 2.63 9.06
C GLN A 44 -22.88 3.90 8.62
N VAL A 45 -23.35 5.08 9.05
CA VAL A 45 -22.72 6.37 8.72
C VAL A 45 -21.29 6.42 9.29
N ASN A 46 -21.12 5.94 10.52
CA ASN A 46 -19.81 5.90 11.16
C ASN A 46 -18.86 4.91 10.47
N ALA A 47 -19.34 3.74 10.05
CA ALA A 47 -18.55 2.76 9.29
C ALA A 47 -18.08 3.33 7.95
N LEU A 48 -18.97 3.97 7.19
CA LEU A 48 -18.62 4.60 5.91
C LEU A 48 -17.58 5.73 6.11
N ALA A 49 -17.80 6.59 7.11
CA ALA A 49 -16.89 7.69 7.41
C ALA A 49 -15.49 7.21 7.79
N LYS A 50 -15.37 6.07 8.48
CA LYS A 50 -14.08 5.48 8.84
C LYS A 50 -13.28 5.09 7.61
N ILE A 51 -13.86 4.33 6.68
CA ILE A 51 -13.14 3.90 5.48
C ILE A 51 -12.65 5.10 4.64
N LEU A 52 -13.46 6.15 4.51
CA LEU A 52 -13.05 7.37 3.80
C LEU A 52 -11.90 8.10 4.50
N VAL A 53 -11.95 8.19 5.82
CA VAL A 53 -10.89 8.84 6.60
C VAL A 53 -9.63 7.97 6.64
N ASP A 54 -9.75 6.66 6.76
CA ASP A 54 -8.62 5.73 6.74
C ASP A 54 -7.86 5.85 5.42
N PHE A 55 -8.53 5.90 4.27
CA PHE A 55 -7.86 6.14 2.99
C PHE A 55 -7.18 7.53 2.92
N SER A 56 -7.88 8.57 3.36
CA SER A 56 -7.37 9.95 3.32
C SER A 56 -6.14 10.14 4.20
N VAL A 57 -6.18 9.61 5.43
CA VAL A 57 -5.06 9.64 6.38
C VAL A 57 -3.92 8.79 5.87
N SER A 58 -4.21 7.57 5.37
CA SER A 58 -3.19 6.69 4.80
C SER A 58 -2.45 7.36 3.64
N THR A 59 -3.15 8.09 2.79
CA THR A 59 -2.56 8.86 1.69
C THR A 59 -1.50 9.84 2.19
N ILE A 60 -1.83 10.68 3.15
CA ILE A 60 -0.91 11.70 3.68
C ILE A 60 0.29 11.05 4.38
N ILE A 61 0.03 10.03 5.19
CA ILE A 61 1.05 9.36 6.01
C ILE A 61 1.99 8.53 5.16
N TYR A 62 1.47 7.71 4.25
CA TYR A 62 2.28 6.87 3.38
C TYR A 62 3.10 7.73 2.41
N PHE A 63 2.53 8.81 1.87
CA PHE A 63 3.25 9.81 1.07
C PHE A 63 4.44 10.42 1.83
N SER A 64 4.23 10.82 3.08
CA SER A 64 5.22 11.59 3.83
C SER A 64 6.28 10.72 4.50
N ILE A 65 5.93 9.50 4.89
CA ILE A 65 6.76 8.63 5.74
C ILE A 65 6.86 7.21 5.16
N GLY A 66 5.74 6.55 4.93
CA GLY A 66 5.72 5.11 4.66
C GLY A 66 6.50 4.70 3.41
N TYR A 67 6.21 5.33 2.27
CA TYR A 67 6.88 5.02 1.02
C TYR A 67 8.40 5.26 1.06
N ALA A 68 8.81 6.30 1.79
CA ALA A 68 10.22 6.58 2.03
C ALA A 68 10.91 5.48 2.86
N ILE A 69 10.21 4.85 3.80
CA ILE A 69 10.75 3.71 4.55
C ILE A 69 10.93 2.51 3.61
N ALA A 70 9.84 2.10 2.94
CA ALA A 70 9.80 0.88 2.14
C ALA A 70 10.69 0.93 0.88
N TYR A 71 10.71 2.07 0.18
CA TYR A 71 11.36 2.22 -1.13
C TYR A 71 12.43 3.30 -1.17
N GLY A 72 12.53 4.17 -0.15
CA GLY A 72 13.58 5.21 -0.11
C GLY A 72 13.31 6.43 -0.97
N ILE A 73 12.09 6.56 -1.52
CA ILE A 73 11.69 7.68 -2.35
C ILE A 73 10.98 8.73 -1.49
N TYR A 74 11.39 9.99 -1.62
CA TYR A 74 10.80 11.14 -0.95
C TYR A 74 10.25 12.12 -1.97
N PHE A 75 9.04 12.64 -1.75
CA PHE A 75 8.36 13.51 -2.71
C PHE A 75 8.76 14.99 -2.64
N PHE A 76 9.72 15.34 -1.77
CA PHE A 76 10.30 16.68 -1.67
C PHE A 76 11.53 16.87 -2.58
N GLN A 77 11.64 16.06 -3.63
CA GLN A 77 12.71 16.09 -4.62
C GLN A 77 12.23 16.79 -5.91
N PRO A 78 13.15 17.32 -6.74
CA PRO A 78 12.79 17.92 -8.02
C PRO A 78 11.93 16.99 -8.89
N ALA A 79 10.90 17.54 -9.54
CA ALA A 79 9.98 16.77 -10.38
C ALA A 79 10.68 15.98 -11.49
N LYS A 80 11.79 16.50 -12.03
CA LYS A 80 12.62 15.79 -13.03
C LYS A 80 13.16 14.46 -12.50
N ILE A 81 13.47 14.39 -11.20
CA ILE A 81 13.97 13.16 -10.56
C ILE A 81 12.82 12.19 -10.32
N LEU A 82 11.67 12.68 -9.86
CA LEU A 82 10.49 11.85 -9.55
C LEU A 82 9.81 11.27 -10.80
N VAL A 83 9.76 12.04 -11.89
CA VAL A 83 9.26 11.57 -13.19
C VAL A 83 10.30 10.67 -13.87
N GLY A 84 11.59 10.95 -13.65
CA GLY A 84 12.70 10.18 -14.20
C GLY A 84 12.67 10.08 -15.72
N GLU A 85 13.37 9.08 -16.25
CA GLU A 85 13.37 8.74 -17.68
C GLU A 85 12.32 7.66 -18.02
N ASN A 86 11.65 7.11 -16.99
CA ASN A 86 10.63 6.05 -17.08
C ASN A 86 9.20 6.60 -17.10
N GLN A 87 9.02 7.85 -17.55
CA GLN A 87 7.72 8.48 -17.74
C GLN A 87 6.84 8.50 -16.47
N GLY A 88 7.44 8.56 -15.29
CA GLY A 88 6.73 8.63 -14.02
C GLY A 88 6.23 7.28 -13.49
N TYR A 89 6.82 6.16 -13.91
CA TYR A 89 6.49 4.83 -13.37
C TYR A 89 6.54 4.81 -11.84
N GLU A 90 7.54 5.41 -11.20
CA GLU A 90 7.64 5.43 -9.73
C GLU A 90 6.47 6.18 -9.06
N LEU A 91 5.91 7.20 -9.72
CA LEU A 91 4.74 7.90 -9.21
C LEU A 91 3.48 7.02 -9.26
N VAL A 92 3.34 6.24 -10.34
CA VAL A 92 2.24 5.28 -10.47
C VAL A 92 2.44 4.09 -9.53
N HIS A 93 3.67 3.66 -9.32
CA HIS A 93 4.04 2.62 -8.38
C HIS A 93 3.73 3.03 -6.93
N PHE A 94 4.03 4.28 -6.56
CA PHE A 94 3.57 4.85 -5.31
C PHE A 94 2.04 4.80 -5.18
N PHE A 95 1.30 5.23 -6.20
CA PHE A 95 -0.16 5.21 -6.14
C PHE A 95 -0.70 3.78 -6.01
N PHE A 96 -0.13 2.83 -6.73
CA PHE A 96 -0.44 1.41 -6.63
C PHE A 96 -0.23 0.92 -5.18
N LEU A 97 0.95 1.11 -4.61
CA LEU A 97 1.27 0.63 -3.27
C LEU A 97 0.55 1.37 -2.15
N LEU A 98 0.26 2.66 -2.33
CA LEU A 98 -0.61 3.42 -1.44
C LEU A 98 -1.96 2.73 -1.27
N THR A 99 -2.54 2.18 -2.35
CA THR A 99 -3.82 1.47 -2.25
C THR A 99 -3.71 0.17 -1.45
N PHE A 100 -2.57 -0.52 -1.46
CA PHE A 100 -2.34 -1.65 -0.57
C PHE A 100 -2.12 -1.22 0.88
N ALA A 101 -1.35 -0.15 1.11
CA ALA A 101 -1.12 0.42 2.42
C ALA A 101 -2.43 0.84 3.10
N ALA A 102 -3.32 1.50 2.35
CA ALA A 102 -4.63 1.94 2.82
C ALA A 102 -5.62 0.78 3.05
N ALA A 103 -5.37 -0.41 2.49
CA ALA A 103 -6.16 -1.60 2.79
C ALA A 103 -5.92 -2.11 4.23
N ILE A 104 -4.75 -1.87 4.82
CA ILE A 104 -4.43 -2.31 6.20
C ILE A 104 -5.41 -1.74 7.23
N PRO A 105 -5.58 -0.41 7.38
CA PRO A 105 -6.55 0.13 8.31
C PRO A 105 -7.99 -0.25 7.96
N ALA A 106 -8.32 -0.44 6.67
CA ALA A 106 -9.64 -0.89 6.26
C ALA A 106 -9.96 -2.32 6.75
N ILE A 107 -9.00 -3.25 6.70
CA ILE A 107 -9.16 -4.61 7.24
C ILE A 107 -9.30 -4.56 8.78
N ILE A 108 -8.45 -3.78 9.45
CA ILE A 108 -8.52 -3.59 10.91
C ILE A 108 -9.89 -3.03 11.30
N SER A 109 -10.39 -2.01 10.59
CA SER A 109 -11.70 -1.38 10.79
C SER A 109 -12.83 -2.42 10.83
N GLY A 110 -12.87 -3.27 9.80
CA GLY A 110 -13.87 -4.34 9.70
C GLY A 110 -13.83 -5.32 10.87
N GLY A 111 -12.64 -5.66 11.37
CA GLY A 111 -12.45 -6.57 12.50
C GLY A 111 -12.94 -6.01 13.85
N ILE A 112 -12.92 -4.68 14.02
CA ILE A 112 -13.27 -4.00 15.29
C ILE A 112 -14.55 -3.14 15.20
N ALA A 113 -15.37 -3.39 14.18
CA ALA A 113 -16.53 -2.57 13.87
C ALA A 113 -17.51 -2.39 15.08
N GLU A 114 -18.34 -1.35 15.00
CA GLU A 114 -19.39 -0.97 15.97
C GLU A 114 -18.98 -0.47 17.36
N ARG A 115 -17.86 -0.90 17.94
CA ARG A 115 -17.48 -0.55 19.33
C ARG A 115 -16.19 0.26 19.43
N SER A 116 -15.41 0.38 18.36
CA SER A 116 -14.20 1.20 18.34
C SER A 116 -14.51 2.69 18.22
N LYS A 117 -13.76 3.50 18.97
CA LYS A 117 -13.81 4.96 18.86
C LYS A 117 -13.14 5.40 17.56
N PHE A 118 -13.77 6.34 16.86
CA PHE A 118 -13.35 6.83 15.55
C PHE A 118 -11.87 7.28 15.51
N TRP A 119 -11.51 8.26 16.34
CA TRP A 119 -10.15 8.82 16.33
C TRP A 119 -9.08 7.86 16.83
N THR A 120 -9.43 6.95 17.74
CA THR A 120 -8.50 5.91 18.20
C THR A 120 -8.16 4.95 17.06
N GLN A 121 -9.15 4.58 16.25
CA GLN A 121 -8.94 3.75 15.07
C GLN A 121 -8.12 4.50 14.00
N ALA A 122 -8.47 5.74 13.68
CA ALA A 122 -7.73 6.54 12.70
C ALA A 122 -6.26 6.72 13.09
N LEU A 123 -5.97 6.94 14.39
CA LEU A 123 -4.60 7.02 14.89
C LEU A 123 -3.88 5.68 14.81
N ALA A 124 -4.54 4.57 15.15
CA ALA A 124 -3.96 3.24 15.01
C ALA A 124 -3.62 2.95 13.53
N GLY A 125 -4.55 3.21 12.61
CA GLY A 125 -4.32 3.10 11.17
C GLY A 125 -3.14 3.95 10.70
N ALA A 126 -3.05 5.20 11.16
CA ALA A 126 -1.91 6.07 10.84
C ALA A 126 -0.58 5.49 11.33
N ILE A 127 -0.51 4.89 12.52
CA ILE A 127 0.73 4.26 13.03
C ILE A 127 1.13 3.06 12.16
N PHE A 128 0.17 2.21 11.78
CA PHE A 128 0.43 1.07 10.91
C PHE A 128 0.96 1.52 9.55
N VAL A 129 0.30 2.49 8.92
CA VAL A 129 0.68 3.00 7.59
C VAL A 129 1.95 3.85 7.63
N ALA A 130 2.28 4.46 8.76
CA ALA A 130 3.52 5.22 8.91
C ALA A 130 4.74 4.31 9.07
N LEU A 131 4.62 3.24 9.86
CA LEU A 131 5.79 2.50 10.36
C LEU A 131 5.68 0.99 10.15
N ILE A 132 4.63 0.36 10.70
CA ILE A 132 4.57 -1.11 10.80
C ILE A 132 4.46 -1.75 9.41
N TYR A 133 3.47 -1.32 8.62
CA TYR A 133 3.24 -1.84 7.28
C TYR A 133 4.42 -1.54 6.34
N PRO A 134 4.91 -0.29 6.20
CA PRO A 134 6.01 -0.01 5.27
C PRO A 134 7.34 -0.68 5.65
N LEU A 135 7.59 -0.94 6.93
CA LEU A 135 8.74 -1.74 7.33
C LEU A 135 8.62 -3.17 6.80
N PHE A 136 7.46 -3.81 6.97
CA PHE A 136 7.25 -5.18 6.51
C PHE A 136 7.16 -5.29 4.99
N GLU A 137 6.42 -4.39 4.34
CA GLU A 137 6.41 -4.21 2.89
C GLU A 137 7.84 -4.03 2.36
N GLY A 138 8.63 -3.17 2.99
CA GLY A 138 10.02 -2.94 2.64
C GLY A 138 10.89 -4.19 2.74
N MET A 139 10.63 -5.07 3.72
CA MET A 139 11.35 -6.33 3.92
C MET A 139 11.04 -7.37 2.85
N VAL A 140 9.84 -7.33 2.27
CA VAL A 140 9.36 -8.33 1.30
C VAL A 140 9.45 -7.85 -0.14
N TRP A 141 8.98 -6.64 -0.44
CA TRP A 141 8.92 -6.08 -1.79
C TRP A 141 9.85 -4.90 -2.02
N GLY A 142 10.21 -4.19 -0.96
CA GLY A 142 10.99 -2.96 -1.06
C GLY A 142 12.50 -3.18 -0.96
N ARG A 143 13.18 -2.14 -0.46
CA ARG A 143 14.65 -2.08 -0.42
C ARG A 143 15.28 -2.75 0.80
N ILE A 144 14.49 -3.15 1.80
CA ILE A 144 15.02 -3.66 3.07
C ILE A 144 15.39 -5.12 2.86
N ASN A 145 16.69 -5.38 2.76
CA ASN A 145 17.21 -6.70 2.41
C ASN A 145 17.09 -7.71 3.57
N PHE A 146 15.89 -8.27 3.76
CA PHE A 146 15.57 -9.08 4.94
C PHE A 146 14.78 -10.35 4.64
N LEU A 147 13.72 -10.28 3.81
CA LEU A 147 12.85 -11.44 3.53
C LEU A 147 12.79 -11.80 2.05
N GLY A 148 12.41 -10.86 1.19
CA GLY A 148 11.98 -11.19 -0.18
C GLY A 148 13.05 -11.11 -1.27
N GLN A 149 14.18 -10.46 -0.98
CA GLN A 149 15.28 -10.30 -1.92
C GLN A 149 16.14 -11.57 -2.01
N ASP A 150 16.75 -11.82 -3.16
CA ASP A 150 17.53 -13.04 -3.43
C ASP A 150 18.68 -13.26 -2.44
N ASP A 151 19.31 -12.19 -1.96
CA ASP A 151 20.41 -12.25 -0.98
C ASP A 151 19.96 -11.88 0.45
N SER A 152 18.65 -11.94 0.72
CA SER A 152 18.04 -11.61 2.00
C SER A 152 18.54 -12.45 3.16
N TRP A 153 18.37 -11.92 4.37
CA TRP A 153 18.67 -12.66 5.59
C TRP A 153 18.00 -14.04 5.60
N LEU A 154 16.71 -14.11 5.21
CA LEU A 154 16.01 -15.38 5.11
C LEU A 154 16.65 -16.32 4.08
N ALA A 155 16.94 -15.83 2.87
CA ALA A 155 17.59 -16.62 1.83
C ALA A 155 18.95 -17.20 2.30
N ARG A 156 19.75 -16.41 3.04
CA ARG A 156 21.05 -16.86 3.57
C ARG A 156 20.94 -17.99 4.58
N ILE A 157 19.86 -18.05 5.36
CA ILE A 157 19.65 -19.10 6.36
C ILE A 157 18.81 -20.28 5.85
N SER A 158 18.06 -20.09 4.75
CA SER A 158 17.14 -21.08 4.16
C SER A 158 17.76 -21.90 3.01
N GLY A 159 19.05 -21.70 2.71
CA GLY A 159 19.72 -22.37 1.59
C GLY A 159 19.48 -21.72 0.22
N GLY A 160 19.26 -20.41 0.20
CA GLY A 160 19.10 -19.60 -1.02
C GLY A 160 17.66 -19.38 -1.45
N ILE A 161 16.68 -19.61 -0.57
CA ILE A 161 15.25 -19.47 -0.90
C ILE A 161 14.68 -18.22 -0.22
N PRO A 162 14.42 -17.13 -0.96
CA PRO A 162 13.79 -15.94 -0.40
C PRO A 162 12.29 -16.17 -0.13
N PHE A 163 11.72 -15.32 0.71
CA PHE A 163 10.27 -15.28 0.94
C PHE A 163 9.56 -14.75 -0.32
N HIS A 164 8.48 -15.40 -0.73
CA HIS A 164 7.72 -14.98 -1.90
C HIS A 164 6.26 -14.73 -1.56
N ASP A 165 5.82 -13.49 -1.74
CA ASP A 165 4.43 -13.08 -1.67
C ASP A 165 4.14 -12.19 -2.88
N TYR A 166 3.39 -12.68 -3.87
CA TYR A 166 3.26 -11.98 -5.15
C TYR A 166 2.39 -10.72 -5.06
N ALA A 167 1.27 -10.80 -4.34
CA ALA A 167 0.23 -9.76 -4.34
C ALA A 167 -0.31 -9.41 -2.93
N GLY A 168 0.33 -9.90 -1.87
CA GLY A 168 0.07 -9.44 -0.51
C GLY A 168 -0.78 -10.38 0.31
N SER A 169 -0.71 -11.70 0.09
CA SER A 169 -1.39 -12.68 0.96
C SER A 169 -0.93 -12.54 2.41
N VAL A 170 0.36 -12.25 2.61
CA VAL A 170 0.95 -12.00 3.93
C VAL A 170 1.15 -10.51 4.15
N VAL A 171 1.79 -9.81 3.21
CA VAL A 171 2.15 -8.39 3.33
C VAL A 171 0.93 -7.50 3.59
N VAL A 172 -0.24 -7.87 3.05
CA VAL A 172 -1.45 -7.05 3.13
C VAL A 172 -2.52 -7.75 3.95
N HIS A 173 -2.96 -8.94 3.51
CA HIS A 173 -4.09 -9.62 4.14
C HIS A 173 -3.78 -10.16 5.54
N SER A 174 -2.62 -10.82 5.71
CA SER A 174 -2.24 -11.31 7.04
C SER A 174 -1.84 -10.16 7.97
N MET A 175 -1.11 -9.15 7.46
CA MET A 175 -0.76 -7.94 8.23
C MET A 175 -1.98 -7.16 8.71
N GLY A 176 -2.99 -6.98 7.87
CA GLY A 176 -4.23 -6.32 8.28
C GLY A 176 -5.10 -7.17 9.20
N GLY A 177 -4.96 -8.51 9.13
CA GLY A 177 -5.77 -9.46 9.88
C GLY A 177 -5.29 -9.80 11.29
N TRP A 178 -3.99 -9.68 11.56
CA TRP A 178 -3.35 -10.03 12.84
C TRP A 178 -2.78 -8.80 13.55
#